data_AF-A0A2E9MMV5-F1
#
_entry.id   AF-A0A2E9MMV5-F1
#
_cell.length_a   1.000
_cell.length_b   1.000
_cell.length_c   1.000
_cell.angle_alpha   90.00
_cell.angle_beta   90.00
_cell.angle_gamma   90.00
#
_symmetry.space_group_name_H-M   'P 1'
#
loop_
_entity.id
_entity.type
_entity.pdbx_description
1 polymer ?
#
loop_
_entity_poly.entity_id
_entity_poly.type
_entity_poly.pdbx_seq_one_letter_code
_entity_poly.pdbx_strand_id
1 'polypeptide(L)'
;MQERGETIGNRFAIGLSHELRGIAALAAGDGSTATKELAQANQQNPYNLFRQALAAAARGDDFDTRQWLQKTIDNNPLNSLNDAIVRQRARQMLEQI
;
A
#
# COMPACT_ATOMS: atom_id res chain seq x y z
N MET A 1 -7.20 11.57 20.58
CA MET A 1 -8.01 10.33 20.51
C MET A 1 -7.19 9.10 20.06
N GLN A 2 -5.89 9.01 20.37
CA GLN A 2 -5.04 7.87 19.97
C GLN A 2 -4.92 6.76 21.05
N GLU A 3 -5.34 7.02 22.29
CA GLU A 3 -4.92 6.21 23.45
C GLU A 3 -5.66 4.88 23.70
N ARG A 4 -6.73 4.53 22.95
CA ARG A 4 -7.54 3.33 23.26
C ARG A 4 -7.24 2.09 22.40
N GLY A 5 -6.57 2.25 21.26
CA GLY A 5 -6.24 1.13 20.38
C GLY A 5 -5.00 0.34 20.84
N GLU A 6 -4.05 1.04 21.46
CA GLU A 6 -2.80 0.46 21.96
C GLU A 6 -3.04 -0.41 23.21
N THR A 7 -4.10 -0.13 23.97
CA THR A 7 -4.38 -0.75 25.28
C THR A 7 -4.86 -2.20 25.22
N ILE A 8 -5.14 -2.76 24.03
CA ILE A 8 -5.61 -4.16 23.85
C ILE A 8 -4.74 -4.97 22.85
N GLY A 9 -3.72 -4.38 22.23
CA GLY A 9 -2.88 -5.11 21.27
C GLY A 9 -3.65 -5.63 20.05
N ASN A 10 -4.73 -4.93 19.65
CA ASN A 10 -5.50 -5.29 18.47
C ASN A 10 -4.68 -4.98 17.21
N ARG A 11 -3.98 -6.00 16.70
CA ARG A 11 -3.11 -5.92 15.51
C ARG A 11 -3.83 -5.34 14.28
N PHE A 12 -5.14 -5.55 14.14
CA PHE A 12 -5.91 -5.00 13.03
C PHE A 12 -6.07 -3.49 13.15
N ALA A 13 -6.34 -2.96 14.36
CA ALA A 13 -6.44 -1.52 14.59
C ALA A 13 -5.10 -0.82 14.39
N ILE A 14 -4.00 -1.45 14.84
CA ILE A 14 -2.63 -0.95 14.61
C ILE A 14 -2.31 -0.92 13.12
N GLY A 15 -2.56 -2.03 12.40
CA GLY A 15 -2.34 -2.10 10.96
C GLY A 15 -3.17 -1.08 10.17
N LEU A 16 -4.42 -0.85 10.58
CA LEU A 16 -5.27 0.18 9.99
C LEU A 16 -4.73 1.59 10.24
N SER A 17 -4.23 1.87 11.45
CA SER A 17 -3.59 3.15 11.76
C SER A 17 -2.39 3.41 10.85
N HIS A 18 -1.53 2.41 10.66
CA HIS A 18 -0.39 2.51 9.74
C HIS A 18 -0.84 2.72 8.28
N GLU A 19 -1.89 2.00 7.84
CA GLU A 19 -2.45 2.21 6.50
C GLU A 19 -2.91 3.66 6.29
N LEU A 20 -3.67 4.22 7.23
CA LEU A 20 -4.17 5.60 7.14
C LEU A 20 -3.05 6.63 7.12
N ARG A 21 -1.99 6.43 7.93
CA ARG A 21 -0.80 7.30 7.91
C ARG A 21 -0.06 7.22 6.59
N GLY A 22 0.08 6.01 6.04
CA GLY A 22 0.69 5.80 4.74
C GLY A 22 -0.07 6.48 3.60
N ILE A 23 -1.40 6.41 3.61
CA ILE A 23 -2.27 7.10 2.65
C ILE A 23 -2.12 8.63 2.78
N ALA A 24 -2.10 9.15 4.00
CA ALA A 24 -1.90 10.58 4.24
C ALA A 24 -0.53 11.06 3.73
N ALA A 25 0.53 10.29 3.97
CA ALA A 25 1.87 10.59 3.48
C ALA A 25 1.94 10.60 1.94
N LEU A 26 1.31 9.62 1.27
CA LEU A 26 1.19 9.60 -0.19
C LEU A 26 0.49 10.86 -0.72
N ALA A 27 -0.61 11.27 -0.10
CA ALA A 27 -1.34 12.48 -0.50
C ALA A 27 -0.49 13.76 -0.33
N ALA A 28 0.46 13.74 0.61
CA ALA A 28 1.42 14.82 0.82
C ALA A 28 2.67 14.72 -0.10
N GLY A 29 2.78 13.69 -0.93
CA GLY A 29 3.96 13.43 -1.75
C GLY A 29 5.17 12.86 -0.99
N ASP A 30 5.01 12.53 0.30
CA ASP A 30 6.07 11.95 1.12
C ASP A 30 6.14 10.43 0.93
N GLY A 31 6.82 10.02 -0.15
CA GLY A 31 7.04 8.61 -0.47
C GLY A 31 7.86 7.86 0.60
N SER A 32 8.74 8.55 1.32
CA SER A 32 9.59 7.92 2.35
C SER A 32 8.77 7.50 3.56
N THR A 33 7.95 8.41 4.08
CA THR A 33 7.03 8.11 5.19
C THR A 33 5.96 7.12 4.75
N ALA A 34 5.43 7.27 3.54
CA ALA A 34 4.45 6.34 2.98
C ALA A 34 4.97 4.89 2.96
N THR A 35 6.18 4.64 2.45
CA THR A 35 6.78 3.30 2.43
C THR A 35 6.89 2.70 3.83
N LYS A 36 7.37 3.49 4.82
CA LYS A 36 7.56 3.03 6.21
C LYS A 36 6.24 2.65 6.89
N GLU A 37 5.21 3.47 6.72
CA GLU A 37 3.90 3.24 7.33
C GLU A 37 3.17 2.10 6.62
N LEU A 38 3.15 2.09 5.28
CA LEU A 38 2.50 1.03 4.51
C LEU A 38 3.19 -0.33 4.68
N ALA A 39 4.46 -0.41 5.10
CA ALA A 39 5.15 -1.67 5.36
C ALA A 39 4.63 -2.34 6.64
N GLN A 40 4.07 -1.56 7.56
CA GLN A 40 3.48 -2.02 8.81
C GLN A 40 1.97 -2.27 8.69
N ALA A 41 1.35 -1.80 7.59
CA ALA A 41 -0.02 -2.08 7.24
C ALA A 41 -0.23 -3.53 6.78
N ASN A 42 -1.49 -3.90 6.53
CA ASN A 42 -1.85 -5.24 6.05
C ASN A 42 -1.26 -5.52 4.66
N GLN A 43 -0.25 -6.38 4.58
CA GLN A 43 0.43 -6.79 3.33
C GLN A 43 -0.38 -7.79 2.48
N GLN A 44 -1.49 -8.32 2.98
CA GLN A 44 -2.40 -9.16 2.20
C GLN A 44 -3.38 -8.32 1.38
N ASN A 45 -3.53 -7.03 1.70
CA ASN A 45 -4.40 -6.12 0.96
C ASN A 45 -3.70 -5.64 -0.32
N PRO A 46 -4.21 -5.97 -1.53
CA PRO A 46 -3.58 -5.54 -2.77
C PRO A 46 -3.55 -4.02 -2.96
N TYR A 47 -4.44 -3.27 -2.30
CA TYR A 47 -4.32 -1.80 -2.28
C TYR A 47 -3.08 -1.32 -1.54
N ASN A 48 -2.68 -1.99 -0.45
CA ASN A 48 -1.47 -1.61 0.28
C ASN A 48 -0.22 -1.95 -0.54
N LEU A 49 -0.23 -3.06 -1.29
CA LEU A 49 0.83 -3.38 -2.26
C LEU A 49 0.91 -2.33 -3.38
N PHE A 50 -0.22 -1.90 -3.92
CA PHE A 50 -0.25 -0.86 -4.95
C PHE A 50 0.23 0.49 -4.41
N ARG A 51 -0.15 0.85 -3.17
CA ARG A 51 0.30 2.08 -2.51
C ARG A 51 1.80 2.06 -2.21
N GLN A 52 2.40 0.89 -1.96
CA GLN A 52 3.86 0.77 -1.89
C GLN A 52 4.52 1.11 -3.23
N ALA A 53 3.94 0.69 -4.35
CA ALA A 53 4.41 1.10 -5.67
C ALA A 53 4.32 2.62 -5.87
N LEU A 54 3.19 3.24 -5.49
CA LEU A 54 3.04 4.71 -5.55
C LEU A 54 4.07 5.44 -4.69
N ALA A 55 4.37 4.90 -3.50
CA ALA A 55 5.36 5.47 -2.59
C ALA A 55 6.78 5.36 -3.17
N ALA A 56 7.11 4.22 -3.80
CA ALA A 56 8.38 4.05 -4.52
C ALA A 56 8.50 4.99 -5.72
N ALA A 57 7.42 5.14 -6.50
CA ALA A 57 7.39 6.05 -7.65
C ALA A 57 7.57 7.51 -7.23
N ALA A 58 6.95 7.93 -6.13
CA ALA A 58 7.14 9.27 -5.57
C ALA A 58 8.59 9.54 -5.11
N ARG A 59 9.36 8.49 -4.81
CA ARG A 59 10.81 8.58 -4.51
C ARG A 59 11.68 8.52 -5.77
N GLY A 60 11.12 8.29 -6.96
CA GLY A 60 11.85 8.07 -8.20
C GLY A 60 12.55 6.71 -8.28
N ASP A 61 12.07 5.71 -7.53
CA ASP A 61 12.65 4.36 -7.49
C ASP A 61 11.87 3.41 -8.41
N ASP A 62 12.26 3.38 -9.69
CA ASP A 62 11.56 2.58 -10.71
C ASP A 62 11.69 1.07 -10.45
N PHE A 63 12.81 0.62 -9.89
CA PHE A 63 13.01 -0.80 -9.58
C PHE A 63 12.02 -1.26 -8.53
N ASP A 64 11.95 -0.57 -7.39
CA ASP A 64 11.00 -0.89 -6.32
C ASP A 64 9.55 -0.72 -6.82
N THR A 65 9.29 0.29 -7.63
CA THR A 65 7.95 0.52 -8.21
C THR A 65 7.51 -0.70 -9.01
N ARG A 66 8.33 -1.19 -9.96
CA ARG A 66 8.02 -2.38 -10.76
C ARG A 66 7.80 -3.62 -9.88
N GLN A 67 8.63 -3.82 -8.86
CA GLN A 67 8.51 -4.95 -7.93
C GLN A 67 7.17 -4.93 -7.19
N TRP A 68 6.74 -3.78 -6.66
CA TRP A 68 5.46 -3.66 -5.95
C TRP A 68 4.25 -3.74 -6.87
N LEU A 69 4.34 -3.23 -8.10
CA LEU A 69 3.31 -3.40 -9.11
C LEU A 69 3.13 -4.88 -9.45
N GLN A 70 4.23 -5.62 -9.68
CA GLN A 70 4.17 -7.05 -9.97
C GLN A 70 3.52 -7.83 -8.81
N LYS A 71 3.91 -7.56 -7.56
CA LYS A 71 3.27 -8.14 -6.37
C LYS A 71 1.77 -7.85 -6.28
N THR A 72 1.36 -6.65 -6.70
CA THR A 72 -0.07 -6.29 -6.76
C THR A 72 -0.78 -7.13 -7.80
N ILE A 73 -0.22 -7.25 -9.00
CA ILE A 73 -0.80 -8.01 -10.13
C ILE A 73 -0.92 -9.50 -9.80
N ASP A 74 0.10 -10.07 -9.17
CA ASP A 74 0.17 -11.49 -8.82
C ASP A 74 -0.63 -11.83 -7.56
N ASN A 75 -1.13 -10.82 -6.84
CA ASN A 75 -2.02 -11.04 -5.71
C ASN A 75 -3.30 -11.74 -6.19
N ASN A 76 -3.60 -12.89 -5.60
CA ASN A 76 -4.77 -13.71 -5.93
C ASN A 76 -5.71 -13.84 -4.72
N PRO A 77 -6.37 -12.76 -4.30
CA PRO A 77 -7.37 -12.84 -3.25
C PRO A 77 -8.63 -13.53 -3.77
N LEU A 78 -9.49 -13.97 -2.85
CA LEU A 78 -10.82 -14.48 -3.17
C LEU A 78 -11.56 -13.48 -4.09
N ASN A 79 -12.32 -13.98 -5.08
CA ASN A 79 -12.97 -13.16 -6.12
C ASN A 79 -13.63 -11.88 -5.56
N SER A 80 -12.93 -10.75 -5.73
CA SER A 80 -13.32 -9.43 -5.24
C SER A 80 -13.14 -8.42 -6.37
N LEU A 81 -14.20 -7.66 -6.67
CA LEU A 81 -14.17 -6.63 -7.71
C LEU A 81 -13.12 -5.57 -7.43
N ASN A 82 -12.98 -5.17 -6.15
CA ASN A 82 -12.02 -4.15 -5.73
C ASN A 82 -10.57 -4.58 -6.04
N ASP A 83 -10.28 -5.86 -5.92
CA ASP A 83 -8.95 -6.41 -6.16
C ASP A 83 -8.67 -6.56 -7.66
N ALA A 84 -9.70 -6.86 -8.47
CA ALA A 84 -9.59 -6.81 -9.92
C ALA A 84 -9.25 -5.39 -10.42
N ILE A 85 -9.89 -4.36 -9.86
CA ILE A 85 -9.65 -2.96 -10.24
C ILE A 85 -8.22 -2.55 -9.92
N VAL A 86 -7.72 -2.82 -8.71
CA VAL A 86 -6.35 -2.40 -8.33
C VAL A 86 -5.29 -3.13 -9.14
N ARG A 87 -5.49 -4.41 -9.46
CA ARG A 87 -4.61 -5.16 -10.36
C ARG A 87 -4.58 -4.57 -11.76
N GLN A 88 -5.72 -4.17 -12.29
CA GLN A 88 -5.77 -3.53 -13.60
C GLN A 88 -5.01 -2.19 -13.61
N ARG A 89 -5.16 -1.38 -12.56
CA ARG A 89 -4.38 -0.14 -12.40
C ARG A 89 -2.88 -0.42 -12.30
N ALA A 90 -2.50 -1.48 -11.59
CA ALA A 90 -1.10 -1.87 -11.48
C ALA A 90 -0.49 -2.27 -12.84
N ARG A 91 -1.22 -3.01 -13.68
CA ARG A 91 -0.79 -3.34 -15.05
C ARG A 91 -0.59 -2.10 -15.90
N GLN A 92 -1.58 -1.20 -15.90
CA GLN A 92 -1.51 0.05 -16.66
C GLN A 92 -0.32 0.92 -16.24
N MET A 93 -0.06 1.03 -14.95
CA MET A 93 1.09 1.77 -14.46
C MET A 93 2.41 1.07 -14.83
N LEU A 94 2.48 -0.25 -14.77
CA LEU A 94 3.67 -1.01 -15.13
C LEU A 94 4.05 -0.87 -16.61
N GLU A 95 3.05 -0.73 -17.49
CA GLU A 95 3.24 -0.46 -18.92
C GLU A 95 3.76 0.96 -19.21
N GLN A 96 3.62 1.88 -18.27
CA GLN A 96 4.00 3.30 -18.40
C GLN A 96 5.37 3.63 -17.80
N ILE A 97 5.98 2.69 -17.09
CA ILE A 97 7.33 2.78 -16.50
C ILE A 97 8.30 2.05 -17.41
#